data_AF-A0A0A5G2A8-F1
#
_entry.id   AF-A0A0A5G2A8-F1
#
_cell.length_a   1.000
_cell.length_b   1.000
_cell.length_c   1.000
_cell.angle_alpha   90.00
_cell.angle_beta   90.00
_cell.angle_gamma   90.00
#
_symmetry.space_group_name_H-M   'P 1'
#
loop_
_entity.id
_entity.type
_entity.pdbx_description
1 polymer ?
#
loop_
_entity_poly.entity_id
_entity_poly.type
_entity_poly.pdbx_seq_one_letter_code
_entity_poly.pdbx_strand_id
1 'polypeptide(L)'
;MSFEIVRKDQDKFIHYDIDYSSSNQTYIVSRHRTDSWLQYNRLVDVSYYFSKIHDFPFKRITNKYNYAQYKINGKGEKGSYSLKDHPNYIIDQNNLEKVSISELPIEGYLIHVLGKEKGGLKSESLAYCFFDESFK
;
A
#
# COMPACT_ATOMS: atom_id res chain seq x y z
N MET A 1 -4.01 3.98 10.48
CA MET A 1 -4.06 3.63 9.04
C MET A 1 -3.67 4.89 8.29
N SER A 2 -2.72 4.82 7.36
CA SER A 2 -2.31 6.02 6.60
C SER A 2 -2.42 5.75 5.11
N PHE A 3 -2.80 6.75 4.33
CA PHE A 3 -2.89 6.71 2.89
C PHE A 3 -2.18 7.90 2.27
N GLU A 4 -1.68 7.71 1.06
CA GLU A 4 -1.23 8.79 0.21
C GLU A 4 -2.08 8.81 -1.05
N ILE A 5 -2.58 9.98 -1.43
CA ILE A 5 -3.39 10.19 -2.65
C ILE A 5 -2.69 11.24 -3.50
N VAL A 6 -2.67 11.03 -4.82
CA VAL A 6 -2.17 12.04 -5.76
C VAL A 6 -3.24 12.36 -6.77
N ARG A 7 -3.61 13.65 -6.83
CA ARG A 7 -4.53 14.18 -7.83
C ARG A 7 -3.76 15.06 -8.80
N LYS A 8 -4.00 14.89 -10.10
CA LYS A 8 -3.58 15.86 -11.11
C LYS A 8 -4.54 17.05 -11.14
N ASP A 9 -3.97 18.25 -11.12
CA ASP A 9 -4.66 19.53 -11.20
C ASP A 9 -3.97 20.38 -12.28
N GLN A 10 -4.51 20.31 -13.51
CA GLN A 10 -3.90 20.88 -14.71
C GLN A 10 -2.48 20.35 -14.92
N ASP A 11 -1.47 21.24 -14.91
CA ASP A 11 -0.04 20.89 -15.07
C ASP A 11 0.66 20.59 -13.73
N LYS A 12 -0.09 20.55 -12.63
CA LYS A 12 0.46 20.36 -11.28
C LYS A 12 -0.13 19.14 -10.61
N PHE A 13 0.53 18.68 -9.55
CA PHE A 13 0.08 17.55 -8.75
C PHE A 13 -0.23 17.99 -7.33
N ILE A 14 -1.30 17.43 -6.77
CA ILE A 14 -1.69 17.60 -5.38
C ILE A 14 -1.51 16.24 -4.69
N HIS A 15 -0.56 16.16 -3.78
CA HIS A 15 -0.36 15.06 -2.86
C HIS A 15 -1.22 15.28 -1.62
N TYR A 16 -1.87 14.22 -1.15
CA TYR A 16 -2.56 14.19 0.13
C TYR A 16 -1.97 13.08 0.99
N ASP A 17 -1.52 13.43 2.18
CA ASP A 17 -1.16 12.46 3.22
C ASP A 17 -2.33 12.37 4.19
N ILE A 18 -2.93 11.19 4.32
CA ILE A 18 -4.12 10.96 5.15
C ILE A 18 -3.73 10.01 6.27
N ASP A 19 -3.67 10.49 7.50
CA ASP A 19 -3.35 9.69 8.68
C ASP A 19 -4.58 9.52 9.57
N TYR A 20 -5.01 8.28 9.80
CA TYR A 20 -6.01 7.97 10.81
C TYR A 20 -5.37 7.96 12.20
N SER A 21 -5.77 8.93 13.02
CA SER A 21 -5.46 9.02 14.45
C SER A 21 -6.45 8.18 15.24
N SER A 22 -5.97 7.08 15.84
CA SER A 22 -6.80 6.23 16.69
C SER A 22 -7.13 6.87 18.04
N SER A 23 -6.30 7.80 18.52
CA SER A 23 -6.55 8.50 19.79
C SER A 23 -7.75 9.43 19.68
N ASN A 24 -7.94 10.05 18.50
CA ASN A 24 -8.96 11.06 18.29
C ASN A 24 -10.10 10.53 17.39
N GLN A 25 -9.98 9.33 16.85
CA GLN A 25 -10.88 8.74 15.85
C GLN A 25 -11.09 9.65 14.62
N THR A 26 -10.05 10.38 14.22
CA THR A 26 -10.10 11.33 13.10
C THR A 26 -9.06 11.02 12.03
N TYR A 27 -9.38 11.38 10.79
CA TYR A 27 -8.41 11.43 9.70
C TYR A 27 -7.78 12.82 9.64
N ILE A 28 -6.46 12.88 9.68
CA ILE A 28 -5.66 14.08 9.46
C ILE A 28 -5.24 14.08 8.00
N VAL A 29 -5.62 15.11 7.26
CA VAL A 29 -5.30 15.23 5.83
C VAL A 29 -4.33 16.39 5.63
N SER A 30 -3.08 16.09 5.26
CA SER A 30 -2.10 17.07 4.81
C SER A 30 -2.13 17.16 3.29
N ARG A 31 -1.95 18.36 2.72
CA ARG A 31 -2.00 18.60 1.28
C ARG A 31 -0.73 19.32 0.82
N HIS A 32 -0.05 18.76 -0.18
CA HIS A 32 1.15 19.33 -0.78
C HIS A 32 0.96 19.51 -2.29
N ARG A 33 1.36 20.66 -2.84
CA ARG A 33 1.36 20.89 -4.28
C ARG A 33 2.78 20.73 -4.81
N THR A 34 2.96 19.93 -5.86
CA THR A 34 4.24 19.80 -6.56
C THR A 34 4.08 20.11 -8.04
N ASP A 35 5.03 20.85 -8.59
CA ASP A 35 5.05 21.28 -9.99
C ASP A 35 5.60 20.19 -10.92
N SER A 36 6.37 19.24 -10.38
CA SER A 36 6.84 18.09 -11.15
C SER A 36 6.94 16.84 -10.26
N TRP A 37 6.41 15.73 -10.78
CA TRP A 37 6.68 14.41 -10.23
C TRP A 37 6.82 13.42 -11.38
N LEU A 38 8.07 13.06 -11.68
CA LEU A 38 8.44 12.25 -12.85
C LEU A 38 7.77 10.86 -12.89
N GLN A 39 7.32 10.36 -11.73
CA GLN A 39 6.74 9.03 -11.57
C GLN A 39 5.20 9.04 -11.47
N TYR A 40 4.55 10.20 -11.68
CA TYR A 40 3.09 10.30 -11.58
C TYR A 40 2.36 9.32 -12.51
N ASN A 41 2.88 9.10 -13.71
CA ASN A 41 2.31 8.15 -14.67
C ASN A 41 2.33 6.69 -14.20
N ARG A 42 3.05 6.39 -13.11
CA ARG A 42 3.05 5.06 -12.47
C ARG A 42 2.01 4.95 -11.36
N LEU A 43 1.40 6.04 -10.94
CA LEU A 43 0.41 6.01 -9.87
C LEU A 43 -0.92 5.49 -10.40
N VAL A 44 -1.55 4.66 -9.61
CA VAL A 44 -2.90 4.14 -9.86
C VAL A 44 -3.96 5.23 -9.70
N ASP A 45 -5.09 5.07 -10.37
CA ASP A 45 -6.27 5.89 -10.06
C ASP A 45 -6.69 5.71 -8.58
N VAL A 46 -7.03 6.82 -7.93
CA VAL A 46 -7.38 6.84 -6.50
C VAL A 46 -8.63 6.02 -6.18
N SER A 47 -9.63 6.05 -7.07
CA SER A 47 -10.88 5.31 -6.87
C SER A 47 -10.62 3.83 -6.99
N TYR A 48 -9.82 3.44 -7.99
CA TYR A 48 -9.37 2.05 -8.13
C TYR A 48 -8.51 1.61 -6.93
N TYR A 49 -7.57 2.43 -6.45
CA TYR A 49 -6.77 2.13 -5.25
C TYR A 49 -7.66 1.82 -4.04
N PHE A 50 -8.60 2.71 -3.72
CA PHE A 50 -9.47 2.52 -2.57
C PHE A 50 -10.41 1.34 -2.75
N SER A 51 -10.84 1.01 -3.97
CA SER A 51 -11.61 -0.21 -4.23
C SER A 51 -10.82 -1.46 -3.81
N LYS A 52 -9.54 -1.56 -4.21
CA LYS A 52 -8.67 -2.70 -3.85
C LYS A 52 -8.30 -2.74 -2.37
N ILE A 53 -8.10 -1.57 -1.75
CA ILE A 53 -7.78 -1.48 -0.32
C ILE A 53 -8.99 -1.79 0.56
N HIS A 54 -10.19 -1.37 0.15
CA HIS A 54 -11.43 -1.65 0.89
C HIS A 54 -11.64 -3.16 1.05
N ASP A 55 -11.36 -3.88 -0.03
CA ASP A 55 -11.50 -5.32 -0.18
C ASP A 55 -10.26 -6.11 0.29
N PHE A 56 -9.20 -5.41 0.74
CA PHE A 56 -7.95 -6.04 1.09
C PHE A 56 -8.10 -6.96 2.31
N PRO A 57 -7.72 -8.26 2.21
CA PRO A 57 -7.89 -9.23 3.29
C PRO A 57 -6.84 -9.09 4.41
N PHE A 58 -6.73 -7.89 4.99
CA PHE A 58 -5.71 -7.49 5.97
C PHE A 58 -5.55 -8.47 7.13
N LYS A 59 -6.67 -8.97 7.69
CA LYS A 59 -6.67 -9.93 8.81
C LYS A 59 -6.00 -11.27 8.48
N ARG A 60 -6.01 -11.72 7.22
CA ARG A 60 -5.33 -12.96 6.80
C ARG A 60 -3.81 -12.86 6.95
N ILE A 61 -3.26 -11.66 6.89
CA ILE A 61 -1.83 -11.39 7.10
C ILE A 61 -1.57 -11.16 8.59
N THR A 62 -2.31 -10.25 9.22
CA THR A 62 -1.98 -9.77 10.58
C THR A 62 -2.27 -10.79 11.68
N ASN A 63 -3.21 -11.73 11.50
CA ASN A 63 -3.55 -12.73 12.53
C ASN A 63 -2.40 -13.70 12.86
N LYS A 64 -1.36 -13.74 12.03
CA LYS A 64 -0.17 -14.59 12.24
C LYS A 64 0.88 -13.93 13.13
N TYR A 65 0.68 -12.67 13.48
CA TYR A 65 1.65 -11.86 14.20
C TYR A 65 1.00 -11.23 15.45
N ASN A 66 1.84 -10.79 16.38
CA ASN A 66 1.40 -10.17 17.63
C ASN A 66 2.03 -8.78 17.80
N TYR A 67 1.69 -7.85 16.93
CA TYR A 67 2.08 -6.44 17.04
C TYR A 67 0.99 -5.61 17.70
N ALA A 68 1.41 -4.53 18.36
CA ALA A 68 0.50 -3.59 19.01
C ALA A 68 -0.25 -2.70 18.00
N GLN A 69 0.35 -2.47 16.83
CA GLN A 69 -0.25 -1.70 15.74
C GLN A 69 0.12 -2.31 14.39
N TYR A 70 -0.82 -2.24 13.45
CA TYR A 70 -0.59 -2.60 12.06
C TYR A 70 -0.90 -1.41 11.13
N LYS A 71 -0.15 -1.29 10.03
CA LYS A 71 -0.33 -0.26 9.01
C LYS A 71 -0.21 -0.87 7.61
N ILE A 72 -1.10 -0.45 6.70
CA ILE A 72 -0.86 -0.59 5.26
C ILE A 72 -0.11 0.66 4.83
N ASN A 73 0.96 0.49 4.07
CA ASN A 73 1.71 1.59 3.51
C ASN A 73 1.96 1.32 2.03
N GLY A 74 1.83 2.36 1.21
CA GLY A 74 1.86 2.25 -0.23
C GLY A 74 1.24 3.47 -0.87
N LYS A 75 1.82 3.87 -2.00
CA LYS A 75 1.44 5.06 -2.75
C LYS A 75 0.68 4.71 -4.03
N GLY A 76 0.41 3.42 -4.25
CA GLY A 76 -0.17 2.92 -5.49
C GLY A 76 0.75 3.11 -6.69
N GLU A 77 2.08 2.97 -6.51
CA GLU A 77 3.05 3.02 -7.59
C GLU A 77 3.11 1.66 -8.32
N LYS A 78 2.98 1.69 -9.64
CA LYS A 78 3.20 0.54 -10.53
C LYS A 78 4.69 0.35 -10.76
N GLY A 79 5.16 -0.87 -10.55
CA GLY A 79 6.54 -1.23 -10.79
C GLY A 79 6.72 -2.73 -10.95
N SER A 80 7.92 -3.13 -11.36
CA SER A 80 8.38 -4.51 -11.39
C SER A 80 9.18 -4.79 -10.11
N TYR A 81 8.71 -5.69 -9.26
CA TYR A 81 9.26 -5.90 -7.91
C TYR A 81 9.82 -7.31 -7.72
N SER A 82 11.00 -7.39 -7.08
CA SER A 82 11.71 -8.64 -6.73
C SER A 82 12.11 -8.66 -5.26
N LEU A 83 11.13 -8.73 -4.36
CA LEU A 83 11.34 -8.61 -2.92
C LEU A 83 11.51 -9.99 -2.27
N LYS A 84 12.74 -10.51 -2.25
CA LYS A 84 13.01 -11.93 -1.89
C LYS A 84 12.92 -12.25 -0.40
N ASP A 85 13.11 -11.25 0.48
CA ASP A 85 13.31 -11.49 1.92
C ASP A 85 12.02 -11.53 2.74
N HIS A 86 10.86 -11.26 2.12
CA HIS A 86 9.57 -11.23 2.79
C HIS A 86 8.50 -11.97 1.99
N PRO A 87 7.40 -12.39 2.64
CA PRO A 87 6.25 -12.95 1.94
C PRO A 87 5.69 -11.98 0.88
N ASN A 88 5.51 -12.47 -0.35
CA ASN A 88 4.91 -11.77 -1.46
C ASN A 88 3.53 -12.35 -1.76
N TYR A 89 2.55 -11.50 -2.04
CA TYR A 89 1.18 -11.92 -2.36
C TYR A 89 0.57 -11.14 -3.52
N ILE A 90 -0.23 -11.80 -4.34
CA ILE A 90 -1.12 -11.15 -5.31
C ILE A 90 -2.51 -11.01 -4.68
N ILE A 91 -3.14 -9.86 -4.91
CA ILE A 91 -4.51 -9.56 -4.51
C ILE A 91 -5.39 -9.55 -5.76
N ASP A 92 -6.30 -10.53 -5.86
CA ASP A 92 -7.35 -10.56 -6.88
C ASP A 92 -8.70 -10.84 -6.24
N GLN A 93 -9.70 -9.98 -6.45
CA GLN A 93 -11.09 -10.18 -6.02
C GLN A 93 -11.25 -10.84 -4.62
N ASN A 94 -10.59 -10.30 -3.59
CA ASN A 94 -10.54 -10.78 -2.19
C ASN A 94 -9.67 -12.01 -1.91
N ASN A 95 -9.05 -12.61 -2.92
CA ASN A 95 -8.05 -13.63 -2.76
C ASN A 95 -6.68 -13.03 -2.48
N LEU A 96 -5.93 -13.74 -1.65
CA LEU A 96 -4.55 -13.42 -1.31
C LEU A 96 -3.72 -14.66 -1.66
N GLU A 97 -3.10 -14.64 -2.82
CA GLU A 97 -2.33 -15.77 -3.34
C GLU A 97 -0.85 -15.54 -3.07
N LYS A 98 -0.18 -16.55 -2.49
CA LYS A 98 1.24 -16.44 -2.18
C LYS A 98 2.06 -16.62 -3.45
N VAL A 99 2.97 -15.70 -3.67
CA VAL A 99 3.90 -15.71 -4.80
C VAL A 99 5.16 -16.50 -4.41
N SER A 100 5.59 -17.38 -5.31
CA SER A 100 6.86 -18.09 -5.23
C SER A 100 8.01 -17.26 -5.80
N ILE A 101 9.25 -17.58 -5.41
CA ILE A 101 10.45 -16.86 -5.89
C ILE A 101 10.60 -16.99 -7.41
N SER A 102 10.17 -18.10 -8.01
CA SER A 102 10.21 -18.33 -9.46
C SER A 102 9.25 -17.43 -10.26
N GLU A 103 8.25 -16.85 -9.60
CA GLU A 103 7.27 -15.95 -10.22
C GLU A 103 7.70 -14.47 -10.12
N LEU A 104 8.85 -14.18 -9.50
CA LEU A 104 9.43 -12.84 -9.46
C LEU A 104 10.29 -12.57 -10.72
N PRO A 105 10.31 -11.33 -11.25
CA PRO A 105 9.62 -10.15 -10.76
C PRO A 105 8.13 -10.11 -11.12
N ILE A 106 7.35 -9.47 -10.25
CA ILE A 106 5.92 -9.19 -10.47
C ILE A 106 5.75 -7.74 -10.85
N GLU A 107 5.00 -7.48 -11.93
CA GLU A 107 4.55 -6.14 -12.31
C GLU A 107 3.19 -5.80 -11.73
N GLY A 108 3.12 -4.80 -10.85
CA GLY A 108 1.82 -4.35 -10.34
C GLY A 108 1.96 -3.18 -9.40
N TYR A 109 0.84 -2.79 -8.80
CA TYR A 109 0.82 -1.77 -7.77
C TYR A 109 1.20 -2.38 -6.43
N LEU A 110 2.24 -1.83 -5.80
CA LEU A 110 2.74 -2.36 -4.53
C LEU A 110 2.11 -1.67 -3.32
N ILE A 111 1.68 -2.49 -2.37
CA ILE A 111 1.45 -2.10 -0.97
C ILE A 111 2.23 -3.04 -0.06
N HIS A 112 2.62 -2.55 1.12
CA HIS A 112 3.19 -3.41 2.15
C HIS A 112 2.45 -3.29 3.47
N VAL A 113 2.40 -4.40 4.19
CA VAL A 113 1.81 -4.50 5.53
C VAL A 113 2.94 -4.41 6.54
N LEU A 114 2.79 -3.49 7.47
CA LEU A 114 3.76 -3.22 8.51
C LEU A 114 3.18 -3.55 9.89
N GLY A 115 4.01 -4.10 10.77
CA GLY A 115 3.74 -4.34 12.18
C GLY A 115 4.61 -3.46 13.06
N LYS A 116 4.06 -2.96 14.16
CA LYS A 116 4.81 -2.13 15.12
C LYS A 116 4.58 -2.62 16.55
N GLU A 117 5.68 -2.88 17.26
CA GLU A 117 5.64 -3.30 18.64
C GLU A 117 5.21 -2.17 19.58
N LYS A 118 4.73 -2.54 20.77
CA LYS A 118 4.36 -1.58 21.80
C LYS A 118 5.61 -0.84 22.29
N GLY A 119 5.67 0.47 22.08
CA GLY A 119 6.84 1.29 22.41
C GLY A 119 7.98 1.22 21.39
N GLY A 120 7.83 0.44 20.31
CA GLY A 120 8.81 0.38 19.23
C GLY A 120 8.90 1.71 18.47
N LEU A 121 10.11 2.09 18.07
CA LEU A 121 10.33 3.29 17.25
C LEU A 121 10.14 3.03 15.75
N LYS A 122 10.30 1.78 15.31
CA LYS A 122 10.24 1.37 13.90
C LYS A 122 9.11 0.37 13.67
N SER A 123 8.62 0.33 12.43
CA SER A 123 7.70 -0.70 11.97
C SER A 123 8.46 -1.73 11.13
N GLU A 124 8.08 -2.99 11.23
CA GLU A 124 8.67 -4.11 10.50
C GLU A 124 7.78 -4.51 9.31
N SER A 125 8.40 -4.86 8.19
CA SER A 125 7.70 -5.36 7.01
C SER A 125 7.22 -6.79 7.23
N LEU A 126 5.90 -6.99 7.20
CA LEU A 126 5.27 -8.31 7.37
C LEU A 126 4.97 -8.99 6.04
N ALA A 127 4.56 -8.22 5.03
CA ALA A 127 4.22 -8.72 3.72
C ALA A 127 4.28 -7.63 2.65
N TYR A 128 4.61 -8.02 1.43
CA TYR A 128 4.40 -7.22 0.22
C TYR A 128 3.21 -7.79 -0.55
N CYS A 129 2.32 -6.92 -1.00
CA CYS A 129 1.14 -7.32 -1.75
C CYS A 129 1.02 -6.49 -3.03
N PHE A 130 0.64 -7.16 -4.11
CA PHE A 130 0.55 -6.61 -5.45
C PHE A 130 -0.88 -6.71 -5.95
N PHE A 131 -1.37 -5.68 -6.62
CA PHE A 131 -2.64 -5.71 -7.34
C PHE A 131 -2.46 -5.13 -8.74
N ASP A 132 -2.94 -5.83 -9.77
CA ASP A 132 -3.19 -5.33 -11.13
C ASP A 132 -3.95 -6.40 -11.96
N GLU A 133 -4.62 -6.00 -13.04
CA GLU A 133 -5.45 -6.89 -13.89
C GLU A 133 -4.64 -7.85 -14.77
N SER A 134 -3.32 -7.67 -14.85
CA SER A 134 -2.42 -8.46 -15.71
C SER A 134 -2.13 -9.88 -15.20
N PHE A 135 -2.52 -10.22 -13.96
CA PHE A 135 -2.31 -11.55 -13.38
C PHE A 135 -3.55 -12.43 -13.57
N LYS A 136 -3.73 -12.94 -14.79
CA LYS A 136 -4.63 -14.06 -15.10
C LYS A 136 -3.98 -14.98 -16.11
#